data_AF-A0A7X7RHR2-F1
#
_entry.id   AF-A0A7X7RHR2-F1
#
_cell.length_a   1.000
_cell.length_b   1.000
_cell.length_c   1.000
_cell.angle_alpha   90.00
_cell.angle_beta   90.00
_cell.angle_gamma   90.00
#
_symmetry.space_group_name_H-M   'P 1'
#
loop_
_entity.id
_entity.type
_entity.pdbx_description
1 polymer ?
#
loop_
_entity_poly.entity_id
_entity_poly.type
_entity_poly.pdbx_seq_one_letter_code
_entity_poly.pdbx_strand_id
1 'polypeptide(L)'
;LGLFRPVFSPTDFIQIKGRGTRRHNFLEHLFDDAVRAGVKHPGKTSYKLFDFFANCEYFEKTFNYDEVLKLPRPRPSTPSTSSTPSTDPGTYEHPGADIIDSIREEVIGHDGMKIDRMFFEKFEDAVRANETITAAVEAGQWDRVIDYVNRELFDKPEEYYTLDKLRRAAAVDRRLGLREILEKVFGLIPRFKSKDELLEEEFAKFVADCKPDEAAAIPAIKTFFKAYVTSDQIRHIIETGQLTDLATNPVFSTRDFRAVPARYRTLIPEYVKDYVSLNQFVA
;
A
#
# COMPACT_ATOMS: atom_id res chain seq x y z
N LEU A 1 -13.49 10.88 -18.36
CA LEU A 1 -12.55 11.82 -17.71
C LEU A 1 -11.16 11.56 -18.26
N GLY A 2 -10.49 12.57 -18.83
CA GLY A 2 -9.14 12.43 -19.41
C GLY A 2 -8.12 13.30 -18.69
N LEU A 3 -6.96 12.75 -18.34
CA LEU A 3 -5.77 13.51 -17.98
C LEU A 3 -4.93 13.69 -19.24
N PHE A 4 -4.80 14.94 -19.69
CA PHE A 4 -4.13 15.30 -20.95
C PHE A 4 -2.77 15.97 -20.71
N ARG A 5 -2.19 15.79 -19.52
CA ARG A 5 -0.90 16.39 -19.20
C ARG A 5 0.20 15.53 -19.85
N PRO A 6 1.14 16.14 -20.59
CA PRO A 6 2.28 15.40 -21.11
C PRO A 6 3.13 14.83 -19.98
N VAL A 7 3.65 13.63 -20.21
CA VAL A 7 4.50 12.88 -19.28
C VAL A 7 5.92 12.94 -19.82
N PHE A 8 6.86 13.46 -19.03
CA PHE A 8 8.26 13.60 -19.44
C PHE A 8 9.22 12.72 -18.63
N SER A 9 8.73 12.13 -17.53
CA SER A 9 9.53 11.30 -16.64
C SER A 9 8.67 10.21 -15.98
N PRO A 10 9.28 9.11 -15.48
CA PRO A 10 8.59 8.13 -14.65
C PRO A 10 7.91 8.77 -13.42
N THR A 11 8.53 9.80 -12.85
CA THR A 11 8.00 10.53 -11.69
C THR A 11 6.73 11.31 -12.05
N ASP A 12 6.72 12.01 -13.19
CA ASP A 12 5.52 12.70 -13.68
C ASP A 12 4.39 11.71 -13.93
N PHE A 13 4.71 10.53 -14.48
CA PHE A 13 3.75 9.48 -14.72
C PHE A 13 3.07 9.02 -13.43
N ILE A 14 3.85 8.72 -12.40
CA ILE A 14 3.35 8.34 -11.07
C ILE A 14 2.51 9.47 -10.46
N GLN A 15 2.94 10.72 -10.60
CA GLN A 15 2.23 11.88 -10.07
C GLN A 15 0.86 12.06 -10.74
N ILE A 16 0.82 11.97 -12.07
CA ILE A 16 -0.41 12.12 -12.86
C ILE A 16 -1.37 10.96 -12.55
N LYS A 17 -0.86 9.74 -12.49
CA LYS A 17 -1.62 8.56 -12.05
C LYS A 17 -2.21 8.74 -10.65
N GLY A 18 -1.40 9.17 -9.69
CA GLY A 18 -1.83 9.42 -8.31
C GLY A 18 -2.93 10.48 -8.23
N ARG A 19 -2.81 11.59 -8.97
CA ARG A 19 -3.89 12.59 -9.09
C ARG A 19 -5.14 11.99 -9.76
N GLY A 20 -4.95 11.14 -10.76
CA GLY A 20 -6.01 10.38 -11.43
C GLY A 20 -6.79 9.46 -10.50
N THR A 21 -6.16 8.89 -9.48
CA THR A 21 -6.85 8.00 -8.51
C THR A 21 -7.65 8.72 -7.42
N ARG A 22 -7.55 10.04 -7.30
CA ARG A 22 -8.30 10.80 -6.29
C ARG A 22 -9.79 10.79 -6.59
N ARG A 23 -10.60 10.56 -5.55
CA ARG A 23 -12.06 10.74 -5.62
C ARG A 23 -12.37 12.20 -5.87
N HIS A 24 -13.41 12.45 -6.66
CA HIS A 24 -13.86 13.79 -6.98
C HIS A 24 -15.37 13.78 -7.24
N ASN A 25 -16.05 14.83 -6.81
CA ASN A 25 -17.48 15.03 -7.01
C ASN A 25 -17.69 16.12 -8.06
N PHE A 26 -18.21 15.75 -9.23
CA PHE A 26 -18.34 16.67 -10.35
C PHE A 26 -19.41 17.76 -10.15
N LEU A 27 -20.26 17.66 -9.12
CA LEU A 27 -21.21 18.72 -8.79
C LEU A 27 -20.52 19.99 -8.30
N GLU A 28 -19.27 19.91 -7.84
CA GLU A 28 -18.47 21.05 -7.38
C GLU A 28 -18.09 22.00 -8.53
N HIS A 29 -18.08 21.50 -9.77
CA HIS A 29 -17.75 22.27 -10.98
C HIS A 29 -18.93 22.41 -11.95
N LEU A 30 -20.13 21.99 -11.55
CA LEU A 30 -21.34 22.19 -12.32
C LEU A 30 -22.02 23.48 -11.86
N PHE A 31 -22.02 24.49 -12.74
CA PHE A 31 -22.61 25.80 -12.46
C PHE A 31 -24.05 25.94 -12.99
N ASP A 32 -24.54 24.96 -13.75
CA ASP A 32 -25.91 24.93 -14.29
C ASP A 32 -26.80 24.02 -13.43
N ASP A 33 -27.75 24.61 -12.72
CA ASP A 33 -28.64 23.92 -11.79
C ASP A 33 -29.62 22.95 -12.47
N ALA A 34 -29.98 23.19 -13.74
CA ALA A 34 -30.86 22.29 -14.49
C ALA A 34 -30.14 21.00 -14.86
N VAL A 35 -28.87 21.09 -15.25
CA VAL A 35 -28.01 19.93 -15.53
C VAL A 35 -27.64 19.20 -14.23
N ARG A 36 -27.42 19.96 -13.15
CA ARG A 36 -27.06 19.43 -11.83
C ARG A 36 -28.12 18.47 -11.27
N ALA A 37 -29.40 18.80 -11.44
CA ALA A 37 -30.52 17.97 -11.00
C ALA A 37 -30.61 16.61 -11.73
N GLY A 38 -30.02 16.50 -12.93
CA GLY A 38 -30.02 15.27 -13.74
C GLY A 38 -28.90 14.27 -13.41
N VAL A 39 -27.88 14.65 -12.63
CA VAL A 39 -26.70 13.81 -12.38
C VAL A 39 -26.93 12.84 -11.22
N LYS A 40 -27.17 11.56 -11.53
CA LYS A 40 -27.43 10.50 -10.53
C LYS A 40 -26.18 9.95 -9.84
N HIS A 41 -25.03 9.96 -10.51
CA HIS A 41 -23.77 9.41 -10.01
C HIS A 41 -22.63 10.42 -10.19
N PRO A 42 -22.52 11.40 -9.29
CA PRO A 42 -21.58 12.50 -9.45
C PRO A 42 -20.14 12.14 -9.03
N GLY A 43 -19.95 10.97 -8.41
CA GLY A 43 -18.65 10.50 -7.97
C GLY A 43 -17.82 9.94 -9.13
N LYS A 44 -16.55 10.32 -9.18
CA LYS A 44 -15.56 9.75 -10.11
C LYS A 44 -15.33 8.27 -9.85
N THR A 45 -15.61 7.43 -10.85
CA THR A 45 -15.41 5.97 -10.82
C THR A 45 -14.14 5.54 -11.55
N SER A 46 -13.78 6.22 -12.63
CA SER A 46 -12.57 5.92 -13.43
C SER A 46 -11.96 7.19 -14.03
N TYR A 47 -10.75 7.06 -14.56
CA TYR A 47 -10.10 8.09 -15.37
C TYR A 47 -9.36 7.44 -16.53
N LYS A 48 -9.19 8.19 -17.62
CA LYS A 48 -8.34 7.85 -18.74
C LYS A 48 -7.10 8.74 -18.69
N LEU A 49 -5.93 8.17 -18.93
CA LEU A 49 -4.71 8.91 -19.15
C LEU A 49 -4.45 8.93 -20.65
N PHE A 50 -4.31 10.11 -21.24
CA PHE A 50 -3.95 10.24 -22.63
C PHE A 50 -2.44 10.35 -22.73
N ASP A 51 -1.82 9.36 -23.36
CA ASP A 51 -0.37 9.28 -23.49
C ASP A 51 0.04 9.64 -24.92
N PHE A 52 0.56 10.86 -25.07
CA PHE A 52 0.91 11.44 -26.36
C PHE A 52 2.17 10.84 -27.00
N PHE A 53 3.04 10.20 -26.22
CA PHE A 53 4.36 9.74 -26.68
C PHE A 53 4.60 8.25 -26.43
N ALA A 54 3.55 7.46 -26.22
CA ALA A 54 3.66 6.06 -25.85
C ALA A 54 4.58 5.81 -24.64
N ASN A 55 4.64 6.76 -23.71
CA ASN A 55 5.38 6.64 -22.45
C ASN A 55 4.94 5.43 -21.64
N CYS A 56 3.63 5.12 -21.61
CA CYS A 56 3.09 3.92 -20.97
C CYS A 56 3.77 2.67 -21.52
N GLU A 57 3.76 2.49 -22.84
CA GLU A 57 4.38 1.35 -23.51
C GLU A 57 5.90 1.32 -23.31
N TYR A 58 6.54 2.50 -23.39
CA TYR A 58 7.98 2.64 -23.17
C TYR A 58 8.36 2.22 -21.74
N PHE A 59 7.63 2.67 -20.72
CA PHE A 59 7.79 2.26 -19.33
C PHE A 59 7.49 0.77 -19.11
N GLU A 60 6.53 0.21 -19.83
CA GLU A 60 6.18 -1.20 -19.72
C GLU A 60 7.29 -2.11 -20.31
N LYS A 61 7.78 -1.76 -21.51
CA LYS A 61 8.58 -2.68 -22.35
C LYS A 61 10.06 -2.36 -22.40
N THR A 62 10.46 -1.09 -22.41
CA THR A 62 11.77 -0.67 -22.93
C THR A 62 12.59 0.13 -21.92
N PHE A 63 11.94 0.86 -21.01
CA PHE A 63 12.63 1.73 -20.05
C PHE A 63 13.48 0.89 -19.10
N ASN A 64 14.79 1.16 -19.10
CA ASN A 64 15.71 0.55 -18.14
C ASN A 64 15.63 1.30 -16.81
N TYR A 65 14.94 0.69 -15.86
CA TYR A 65 14.72 1.26 -14.55
C TYR A 65 15.98 1.31 -13.68
N ASP A 66 17.03 0.59 -14.05
CA ASP A 66 18.30 0.47 -13.32
C ASP A 66 19.38 1.42 -13.86
N GLU A 67 19.04 2.23 -14.86
CA GLU A 67 19.97 3.16 -15.46
C GLU A 67 20.28 4.32 -14.50
N VAL A 68 21.50 4.33 -13.96
CA VAL A 68 22.03 5.48 -13.21
C VAL A 68 22.35 6.61 -14.18
N LEU A 69 21.46 7.61 -14.23
CA LEU A 69 21.62 8.80 -15.06
C LEU A 69 22.84 9.59 -14.58
N LYS A 70 23.85 9.71 -15.44
CA LYS A 70 25.00 10.59 -15.19
C LYS A 70 24.53 12.03 -15.36
N LEU A 71 24.51 12.78 -14.26
CA LEU A 71 24.22 14.21 -14.30
C LEU A 71 25.20 14.91 -15.25
N PRO A 72 24.71 15.79 -16.14
CA PRO A 72 25.59 16.62 -16.96
C PRO A 72 26.53 17.41 -16.06
N ARG A 73 27.84 17.37 -16.34
CA ARG A 73 28.81 18.15 -15.56
C ARG A 73 28.46 19.63 -15.67
N PRO A 74 28.34 20.37 -14.54
CA PRO A 74 28.21 21.82 -14.59
C PRO A 74 29.36 22.38 -15.40
N ARG A 75 29.06 23.24 -16.41
CA ARG A 75 30.13 23.96 -17.10
C ARG A 75 30.87 24.81 -16.05
N PRO A 76 32.22 24.80 -16.01
CA PRO A 76 32.96 25.73 -15.18
C PRO A 76 32.55 27.15 -15.57
N SER A 77 32.20 27.97 -14.59
CA SER A 77 31.87 29.37 -14.77
C SER A 77 33.11 30.12 -15.24
N THR A 78 33.28 30.30 -16.54
CA THR A 78 34.22 31.27 -17.10
C THR A 78 33.72 32.67 -16.76
N PRO A 79 34.58 33.59 -16.30
CA PRO A 79 34.22 35.00 -16.19
C PRO A 79 33.85 35.52 -17.57
N SER A 80 32.80 36.33 -17.64
CA SER A 80 32.12 36.74 -18.85
C SER A 80 33.05 37.41 -19.88
N THR A 81 32.79 37.11 -21.15
CA THR A 81 32.84 38.14 -22.19
C THR A 81 31.61 37.96 -23.07
N SER A 82 30.88 39.05 -23.21
CA SER A 82 29.62 39.20 -23.93
C SER A 82 29.57 38.46 -25.27
N SER A 83 28.75 37.42 -25.32
CA SER A 83 27.88 37.16 -26.48
C SER A 83 26.67 36.41 -25.94
N THR A 84 25.54 37.09 -25.87
CA THR A 84 24.24 36.46 -25.65
C THR A 84 23.98 35.49 -26.81
N PRO A 85 23.81 34.18 -26.59
CA PRO A 85 23.04 33.41 -27.54
C PRO A 85 21.58 33.78 -27.29
N SER A 86 21.04 34.64 -28.15
CA SER A 86 19.60 34.73 -28.33
C SER A 86 19.14 33.41 -28.93
N THR A 87 18.86 32.43 -28.07
CA THR A 87 18.02 31.30 -28.47
C THR A 87 16.60 31.82 -28.35
N ASP A 88 16.14 32.51 -29.40
CA ASP A 88 14.70 32.55 -29.65
C ASP A 88 14.26 31.08 -29.71
N PRO A 89 13.35 30.62 -28.85
CA PRO A 89 12.78 29.30 -29.03
C PRO A 89 11.97 29.39 -30.32
N GLY A 90 12.61 29.06 -31.44
CA GLY A 90 11.98 29.09 -32.74
C GLY A 90 10.69 28.29 -32.65
N THR A 91 9.57 28.99 -32.77
CA THR A 91 8.25 28.36 -32.75
C THR A 91 8.22 27.39 -33.91
N TYR A 92 8.25 26.09 -33.59
CA TYR A 92 8.11 25.05 -34.60
C TYR A 92 6.62 24.92 -34.93
N GLU A 93 6.22 25.45 -36.08
CA GLU A 93 4.89 25.18 -36.64
C GLU A 93 4.95 23.92 -37.50
N HIS A 94 4.08 22.96 -37.17
CA HIS A 94 3.87 21.76 -37.98
C HIS A 94 2.72 22.00 -38.97
N PRO A 95 2.97 22.10 -40.29
CA PRO A 95 1.94 22.38 -41.29
C PRO A 95 1.15 21.15 -41.74
N GLY A 96 1.38 19.99 -41.12
CA GLY A 96 0.64 18.77 -41.41
C GLY A 96 -0.78 18.82 -40.84
N ALA A 97 -1.71 18.11 -41.47
CA ALA A 97 -3.03 17.92 -40.88
C ALA A 97 -2.88 17.10 -39.59
N ASP A 98 -3.31 17.66 -38.45
CA ASP A 98 -3.33 16.99 -37.14
C ASP A 98 -4.39 15.86 -37.13
N ILE A 99 -4.14 14.81 -37.91
CA ILE A 99 -5.01 13.66 -38.07
C ILE A 99 -4.52 12.57 -37.14
N ILE A 100 -5.40 12.11 -36.26
CA ILE A 100 -5.13 10.97 -35.38
C ILE A 100 -5.07 9.70 -36.24
N ASP A 101 -3.88 9.13 -36.38
CA ASP A 101 -3.63 7.92 -37.19
C ASP A 101 -4.27 6.65 -36.56
N SER A 102 -4.18 6.51 -35.24
CA SER A 102 -4.87 5.44 -34.52
C SER A 102 -5.13 5.79 -33.05
N ILE A 103 -6.19 5.20 -32.49
CA ILE A 103 -6.52 5.28 -31.05
C ILE A 103 -6.51 3.86 -30.50
N ARG A 104 -5.66 3.61 -29.51
CA ARG A 104 -5.62 2.34 -28.77
C ARG A 104 -5.97 2.63 -27.30
N GLU A 105 -6.87 1.83 -26.75
CA GLU A 105 -7.24 1.89 -25.34
C GLU A 105 -6.76 0.61 -24.64
N GLU A 106 -5.99 0.76 -23.58
CA GLU A 106 -5.50 -0.34 -22.75
C GLU A 106 -6.10 -0.23 -21.35
N VAL A 107 -6.69 -1.33 -20.87
CA VAL A 107 -7.31 -1.39 -19.55
C VAL A 107 -6.29 -1.95 -18.56
N ILE A 108 -5.92 -1.13 -17.57
CA ILE A 108 -5.03 -1.55 -16.50
C ILE A 108 -5.78 -2.48 -15.55
N GLY A 109 -5.29 -3.71 -15.41
CA GLY A 109 -5.83 -4.71 -14.48
C GLY A 109 -5.57 -4.40 -13.00
N HIS A 110 -6.09 -5.26 -12.12
CA HIS A 110 -5.95 -5.10 -10.67
C HIS A 110 -4.49 -5.14 -10.16
N ASP A 111 -3.63 -5.86 -10.88
CA ASP A 111 -2.20 -6.00 -10.57
C ASP A 111 -1.36 -4.75 -10.92
N GLY A 112 -2.01 -3.69 -11.39
CA GLY A 112 -1.34 -2.44 -11.76
C GLY A 112 -0.40 -2.57 -12.97
N MET A 113 0.37 -1.51 -13.21
CA MET A 113 1.38 -1.44 -14.28
C MET A 113 2.72 -1.96 -13.77
N LYS A 114 3.62 -2.36 -14.68
CA LYS A 114 4.98 -2.81 -14.31
C LYS A 114 5.73 -1.86 -13.38
N ILE A 115 5.55 -0.54 -13.51
CA ILE A 115 6.09 0.48 -12.60
C ILE A 115 5.72 0.21 -11.13
N ASP A 116 4.50 -0.25 -10.86
CA ASP A 116 4.04 -0.53 -9.49
C ASP A 116 4.68 -1.80 -8.92
N ARG A 117 5.06 -2.75 -9.79
CA ARG A 117 5.66 -4.03 -9.44
C ARG A 117 7.16 -3.89 -9.19
N MET A 118 7.86 -3.17 -10.07
CA MET A 118 9.28 -2.84 -9.94
C MET A 118 9.55 -1.89 -8.75
N PHE A 119 8.54 -1.19 -8.25
CA PHE A 119 8.66 -0.30 -7.10
C PHE A 119 9.14 -1.02 -5.83
N PHE A 120 8.70 -2.28 -5.64
CA PHE A 120 9.10 -3.08 -4.51
C PHE A 120 10.56 -3.54 -4.64
N GLU A 121 10.96 -4.03 -5.81
CA GLU A 121 12.34 -4.44 -6.10
C GLU A 121 13.33 -3.28 -5.89
N LYS A 122 13.01 -2.08 -6.38
CA LYS A 122 13.85 -0.89 -6.13
C LYS A 122 13.99 -0.52 -4.66
N PHE A 123 12.92 -0.66 -3.90
CA PHE A 123 12.98 -0.43 -2.46
C PHE A 123 13.89 -1.47 -1.78
N GLU A 124 13.79 -2.74 -2.19
CA GLU A 124 14.68 -3.79 -1.68
C GLU A 124 16.15 -3.47 -1.98
N ASP A 125 16.46 -3.06 -3.22
CA ASP A 125 17.81 -2.72 -3.64
C ASP A 125 18.35 -1.48 -2.91
N ALA A 126 17.56 -0.42 -2.77
CA ALA A 126 17.95 0.80 -2.04
C ALA A 126 18.23 0.52 -0.56
N VAL A 127 17.41 -0.33 0.06
CA VAL A 127 17.59 -0.75 1.47
C VAL A 127 18.82 -1.63 1.62
N ARG A 128 19.05 -2.57 0.69
CA ARG A 128 20.19 -3.50 0.72
C ARG A 128 21.53 -2.82 0.39
N ALA A 129 21.52 -1.80 -0.47
CA ALA A 129 22.70 -1.02 -0.80
C ALA A 129 23.15 -0.09 0.34
N ASN A 130 22.30 0.17 1.34
CA ASN A 130 22.63 1.04 2.45
C ASN A 130 23.35 0.27 3.58
N GLU A 131 24.65 0.53 3.72
CA GLU A 131 25.50 -0.09 4.74
C GLU A 131 25.02 0.18 6.18
N THR A 132 24.44 1.36 6.44
CA THR A 132 23.96 1.70 7.79
C THR A 132 22.73 0.90 8.18
N ILE A 133 21.86 0.60 7.22
CA ILE A 133 20.68 -0.23 7.44
C ILE A 133 21.13 -1.68 7.64
N THR A 134 22.01 -2.18 6.77
CA THR A 134 22.52 -3.56 6.83
C THR A 134 23.20 -3.84 8.17
N ALA A 135 24.12 -2.97 8.61
CA ALA A 135 24.80 -3.14 9.89
C ALA A 135 23.85 -3.07 11.10
N ALA A 136 22.83 -2.22 11.04
CA ALA A 136 21.85 -2.09 12.12
C ALA A 136 20.88 -3.29 12.18
N VAL A 137 20.55 -3.89 11.03
CA VAL A 137 19.78 -5.14 10.96
C VAL A 137 20.57 -6.32 11.50
N GLU A 138 21.85 -6.46 11.13
CA GLU A 138 22.74 -7.50 11.68
C GLU A 138 22.91 -7.37 13.20
N ALA A 139 22.97 -6.13 13.71
CA ALA A 139 23.03 -5.85 15.14
C ALA A 139 21.68 -6.02 15.88
N GLY A 140 20.60 -6.35 15.18
CA GLY A 140 19.25 -6.50 15.75
C GLY A 140 18.62 -5.19 16.24
N GLN A 141 19.16 -4.03 15.84
CA GLN A 141 18.72 -2.69 16.27
C GLN A 141 17.52 -2.20 15.45
N TRP A 142 16.41 -2.95 15.50
CA TRP A 142 15.23 -2.71 14.65
C TRP A 142 14.63 -1.32 14.81
N ASP A 143 14.55 -0.78 16.03
CA ASP A 143 13.98 0.56 16.26
C ASP A 143 14.79 1.64 15.53
N ARG A 144 16.12 1.54 15.57
CA ARG A 144 17.02 2.45 14.87
C ARG A 144 16.90 2.34 13.35
N VAL A 145 16.71 1.12 12.85
CA VAL A 145 16.49 0.88 11.41
C VAL A 145 15.18 1.52 10.97
N ILE A 146 14.10 1.31 11.71
CA ILE A 146 12.78 1.85 11.41
C ILE A 146 12.83 3.38 11.37
N ASP A 147 13.43 4.01 12.37
CA ASP A 147 13.60 5.47 12.43
C ASP A 147 14.43 6.00 11.27
N TYR A 148 15.53 5.32 10.94
CA TYR A 148 16.39 5.72 9.84
C TYR A 148 15.68 5.61 8.50
N VAL A 149 14.98 4.51 8.22
CA VAL A 149 14.20 4.32 6.99
C VAL A 149 13.05 5.35 6.91
N ASN A 150 12.37 5.63 8.02
CA ASN A 150 11.34 6.67 8.08
C ASN A 150 11.86 8.07 7.77
N ARG A 151 13.10 8.39 8.16
CA ARG A 151 13.69 9.71 7.94
C ARG A 151 14.39 9.85 6.58
N GLU A 152 15.06 8.80 6.12
CA GLU A 152 15.97 8.85 4.98
C GLU A 152 15.41 8.24 3.70
N LEU A 153 14.40 7.38 3.78
CA LEU A 153 13.78 6.72 2.62
C LEU A 153 12.32 7.13 2.45
N PHE A 154 11.55 7.18 3.54
CA PHE A 154 10.21 7.78 3.52
C PHE A 154 10.32 9.32 3.45
N ASP A 155 9.41 9.95 2.69
CA ASP A 155 9.29 11.41 2.53
C ASP A 155 10.40 12.19 1.77
N LYS A 156 11.30 11.50 1.05
CA LYS A 156 12.13 12.19 0.03
C LYS A 156 11.33 12.42 -1.28
N PRO A 157 11.40 13.62 -1.88
CA PRO A 157 10.57 14.00 -3.03
C PRO A 157 10.93 13.25 -4.32
N GLU A 158 12.07 12.58 -4.39
CA GLU A 158 12.51 11.87 -5.60
C GLU A 158 11.94 10.45 -5.72
N GLU A 159 11.59 9.78 -4.61
CA GLU A 159 11.22 8.35 -4.65
C GLU A 159 9.85 8.01 -4.02
N TYR A 160 9.23 8.90 -3.23
CA TYR A 160 7.88 8.74 -2.66
C TYR A 160 7.53 7.31 -2.19
N TYR A 161 8.46 6.65 -1.50
CA TYR A 161 8.15 5.46 -0.72
C TYR A 161 7.09 5.85 0.30
N THR A 162 6.01 5.09 0.39
CA THR A 162 5.05 5.17 1.51
C THR A 162 4.68 3.76 1.94
N LEU A 163 4.53 3.56 3.24
CA LEU A 163 4.22 2.26 3.83
C LEU A 163 2.95 1.64 3.22
N ASP A 164 1.97 2.49 2.88
CA ASP A 164 0.73 2.05 2.25
C ASP A 164 0.91 1.57 0.81
N LYS A 165 1.86 2.12 0.05
CA LYS A 165 2.20 1.60 -1.28
C LYS A 165 2.88 0.25 -1.19
N LEU A 166 3.81 0.09 -0.25
CA LEU A 166 4.48 -1.19 0.00
C LEU A 166 3.48 -2.27 0.44
N ARG A 167 2.50 -1.92 1.29
CA ARG A 167 1.40 -2.81 1.67
C ARG A 167 0.57 -3.28 0.48
N ARG A 168 0.17 -2.35 -0.40
CA ARG A 168 -0.62 -2.69 -1.60
C ARG A 168 0.17 -3.56 -2.57
N ALA A 169 1.46 -3.28 -2.77
CA ALA A 169 2.34 -4.07 -3.62
C ALA A 169 2.56 -5.49 -3.08
N ALA A 170 2.57 -5.66 -1.76
CA ALA A 170 2.73 -6.96 -1.12
C ALA A 170 1.47 -7.86 -1.20
N ALA A 171 0.30 -7.30 -1.55
CA ALA A 171 -0.97 -8.02 -1.70
C ALA A 171 -1.35 -8.93 -0.51
N VAL A 172 -1.12 -8.47 0.72
CA VAL A 172 -1.42 -9.24 1.95
C VAL A 172 -2.69 -8.71 2.63
N ASP A 173 -3.56 -9.62 3.08
CA ASP A 173 -4.84 -9.34 3.76
C ASP A 173 -4.69 -8.82 5.21
N ARG A 174 -3.61 -8.09 5.52
CA ARG A 174 -3.32 -7.55 6.87
C ARG A 174 -2.45 -6.30 6.82
N ARG A 175 -2.40 -5.57 7.93
CA ARG A 175 -1.57 -4.37 8.06
C ARG A 175 -0.10 -4.73 8.31
N LEU A 176 0.72 -4.75 7.26
CA LEU A 176 2.16 -4.99 7.39
C LEU A 176 2.88 -3.84 8.09
N GLY A 177 3.79 -4.18 9.00
CA GLY A 177 4.72 -3.25 9.63
C GLY A 177 5.98 -3.05 8.80
N LEU A 178 6.69 -1.94 9.01
CA LEU A 178 7.96 -1.68 8.31
C LEU A 178 9.01 -2.74 8.65
N ARG A 179 9.02 -3.20 9.91
CA ARG A 179 9.91 -4.27 10.37
C ARG A 179 9.78 -5.54 9.54
N GLU A 180 8.56 -6.06 9.39
CA GLU A 180 8.34 -7.30 8.63
C GLU A 180 8.74 -7.15 7.15
N ILE A 181 8.50 -5.96 6.57
CA ILE A 181 8.93 -5.65 5.21
C ILE A 181 10.45 -5.78 5.12
N LEU A 182 11.18 -5.16 6.04
CA LEU A 182 12.63 -5.24 6.08
C LEU A 182 13.13 -6.67 6.36
N GLU A 183 12.50 -7.40 7.27
CA GLU A 183 12.83 -8.80 7.53
C GLU A 183 12.71 -9.67 6.26
N LYS A 184 11.71 -9.40 5.40
CA LYS A 184 11.62 -10.02 4.08
C LYS A 184 12.77 -9.59 3.15
N VAL A 185 13.06 -8.28 3.05
CA VAL A 185 14.12 -7.73 2.19
C VAL A 185 15.50 -8.35 2.51
N PHE A 186 15.78 -8.52 3.80
CA PHE A 186 17.02 -9.12 4.31
C PHE A 186 17.00 -10.66 4.33
N GLY A 187 15.93 -11.29 3.84
CA GLY A 187 15.84 -12.75 3.73
C GLY A 187 15.65 -13.47 5.07
N LEU A 188 15.31 -12.77 6.15
CA LEU A 188 14.98 -13.36 7.45
C LEU A 188 13.64 -14.10 7.40
N ILE A 189 12.74 -13.65 6.53
CA ILE A 189 11.44 -14.29 6.28
C ILE A 189 11.27 -14.53 4.78
N PRO A 190 10.92 -15.76 4.35
CA PRO A 190 10.77 -16.10 2.92
C PRO A 190 9.51 -15.49 2.27
N ARG A 191 8.44 -15.28 3.05
CA ARG A 191 7.18 -14.67 2.59
C ARG A 191 6.43 -14.00 3.73
N PHE A 192 5.62 -12.99 3.42
CA PHE A 192 4.71 -12.43 4.41
C PHE A 192 3.67 -13.47 4.82
N LYS A 193 3.46 -13.60 6.14
CA LYS A 193 2.43 -14.50 6.67
C LYS A 193 1.05 -13.92 6.39
N SER A 194 0.09 -14.78 6.08
CA SER A 194 -1.30 -14.34 5.93
C SER A 194 -1.90 -13.95 7.28
N LYS A 195 -3.07 -13.31 7.25
CA LYS A 195 -3.85 -13.02 8.46
C LYS A 195 -4.15 -14.31 9.25
N ASP A 196 -4.55 -15.36 8.56
CA ASP A 196 -4.84 -16.65 9.17
C ASP A 196 -3.60 -17.30 9.77
N GLU A 197 -2.46 -17.28 9.07
CA GLU A 197 -1.22 -17.86 9.59
C GLU A 197 -0.76 -17.17 10.88
N LEU A 198 -0.84 -15.85 10.97
CA LEU A 198 -0.47 -15.15 12.20
C LEU A 198 -1.49 -15.40 13.33
N LEU A 199 -2.78 -15.54 13.02
CA LEU A 199 -3.79 -15.97 14.00
C LEU A 199 -3.50 -17.38 14.55
N GLU A 200 -3.04 -18.31 13.70
CA GLU A 200 -2.66 -19.66 14.14
C GLU A 200 -1.43 -19.62 15.05
N GLU A 201 -0.44 -18.77 14.76
CA GLU A 201 0.76 -18.63 15.60
C GLU A 201 0.46 -18.02 16.97
N GLU A 202 -0.34 -16.96 17.01
CA GLU A 202 -0.78 -16.37 18.29
C GLU A 202 -1.64 -17.37 19.10
N PHE A 203 -2.48 -18.16 18.42
CA PHE A 203 -3.22 -19.23 19.07
C PHE A 203 -2.30 -20.34 19.59
N ALA A 204 -1.25 -20.71 18.85
CA ALA A 204 -0.28 -21.70 19.30
C ALA A 204 0.48 -21.25 20.55
N LYS A 205 0.84 -19.96 20.64
CA LYS A 205 1.42 -19.36 21.86
C LYS A 205 0.45 -19.44 23.03
N PHE A 206 -0.81 -19.05 22.80
CA PHE A 206 -1.87 -19.15 23.81
C PHE A 206 -2.01 -20.59 24.35
N VAL A 207 -2.02 -21.60 23.46
CA VAL A 207 -2.09 -23.01 23.84
C VAL A 207 -0.84 -23.45 24.63
N ALA A 208 0.34 -22.97 24.26
CA ALA A 208 1.58 -23.29 24.96
C ALA A 208 1.64 -22.69 26.38
N ASP A 209 1.15 -21.46 26.54
CA ASP A 209 1.13 -20.72 27.81
C ASP A 209 0.04 -21.26 28.75
N CYS A 210 -1.18 -21.42 28.22
CA CYS A 210 -2.35 -21.75 29.03
C CYS A 210 -2.61 -23.25 29.17
N LYS A 211 -1.98 -24.09 28.33
CA LYS A 211 -2.10 -25.56 28.28
C LYS A 211 -3.53 -26.04 28.57
N PRO A 212 -4.44 -25.93 27.60
CA PRO A 212 -5.83 -26.27 27.84
C PRO A 212 -6.01 -27.74 28.20
N ASP A 213 -6.58 -28.00 29.37
CA ASP A 213 -6.80 -29.35 29.90
C ASP A 213 -7.85 -30.14 29.07
N GLU A 214 -8.76 -29.43 28.42
CA GLU A 214 -9.85 -29.98 27.62
C GLU A 214 -9.51 -30.01 26.13
N ALA A 215 -8.76 -31.04 25.71
CA ALA A 215 -8.34 -31.20 24.31
C ALA A 215 -9.52 -31.20 23.30
N ALA A 216 -10.69 -31.70 23.71
CA ALA A 216 -11.90 -31.71 22.90
C ALA A 216 -12.49 -30.31 22.64
N ALA A 217 -12.18 -29.33 23.50
CA ALA A 217 -12.67 -27.95 23.39
C ALA A 217 -11.71 -27.05 22.57
N ILE A 218 -10.50 -27.51 22.24
CA ILE A 218 -9.50 -26.74 21.48
C ILE A 218 -10.08 -26.12 20.20
N PRO A 219 -10.89 -26.83 19.38
CA PRO A 219 -11.49 -26.24 18.19
C PRO A 219 -12.44 -25.08 18.51
N ALA A 220 -13.25 -25.20 19.56
CA ALA A 220 -14.17 -24.14 19.97
C ALA A 220 -13.43 -22.91 20.53
N ILE A 221 -12.39 -23.16 21.35
CA ILE A 221 -11.48 -22.13 21.88
C ILE A 221 -10.81 -21.40 20.71
N LYS A 222 -10.33 -22.12 19.70
CA LYS A 222 -9.71 -21.56 18.50
C LYS A 222 -10.67 -20.67 17.71
N THR A 223 -11.90 -21.13 17.46
CA THR A 223 -12.92 -20.34 16.76
C THR A 223 -13.22 -19.05 17.50
N PHE A 224 -13.36 -19.12 18.83
CA PHE A 224 -13.60 -17.94 19.65
C PHE A 224 -12.40 -16.99 19.67
N PHE A 225 -11.17 -17.49 19.80
CA PHE A 225 -9.96 -16.70 19.74
C PHE A 225 -9.86 -15.93 18.43
N LYS A 226 -10.00 -16.61 17.29
CA LYS A 226 -9.97 -15.97 15.95
C LYS A 226 -11.06 -14.92 15.79
N ALA A 227 -12.28 -15.22 16.21
CA ALA A 227 -13.42 -14.32 16.11
C ALA A 227 -13.24 -13.07 16.99
N TYR A 228 -12.71 -13.23 18.20
CA TYR A 228 -12.42 -12.14 19.12
C TYR A 228 -11.29 -11.23 18.61
N VAL A 229 -10.21 -11.79 18.05
CA VAL A 229 -9.12 -10.98 17.48
C VAL A 229 -9.55 -10.24 16.20
N THR A 230 -10.41 -10.85 15.39
CA THR A 230 -10.76 -10.34 14.06
C THR A 230 -11.92 -9.33 14.04
N SER A 231 -12.88 -9.44 14.96
CA SER A 231 -14.11 -8.65 14.92
C SER A 231 -14.23 -7.69 16.10
N ASP A 232 -14.22 -6.40 15.81
CA ASP A 232 -14.47 -5.32 16.78
C ASP A 232 -15.85 -5.46 17.43
N GLN A 233 -16.85 -5.88 16.66
CA GLN A 233 -18.20 -6.10 17.15
C GLN A 233 -18.26 -7.22 18.19
N ILE A 234 -17.56 -8.33 17.96
CA ILE A 234 -17.52 -9.44 18.93
C ILE A 234 -16.79 -8.99 20.20
N ARG A 235 -15.69 -8.25 20.07
CA ARG A 235 -14.99 -7.67 21.24
C ARG A 235 -15.93 -6.80 22.06
N HIS A 236 -16.63 -5.87 21.41
CA HIS A 236 -17.58 -5.00 22.08
C HIS A 236 -18.68 -5.80 22.80
N ILE A 237 -19.29 -6.79 22.14
CA ILE A 237 -20.35 -7.61 22.74
C ILE A 237 -19.86 -8.38 23.98
N ILE A 238 -18.66 -8.95 23.92
CA ILE A 238 -18.07 -9.69 25.03
C ILE A 238 -17.67 -8.76 26.18
N GLU A 239 -17.16 -7.57 25.89
CA GLU A 239 -16.77 -6.58 26.90
C GLU A 239 -17.96 -5.91 27.59
N THR A 240 -19.04 -5.64 26.85
CA THR A 240 -20.28 -5.05 27.43
C THR A 240 -21.20 -6.10 28.06
N GLY A 241 -20.91 -7.39 27.89
CA GLY A 241 -21.71 -8.50 28.41
C GLY A 241 -23.05 -8.70 27.68
N GLN A 242 -23.25 -8.09 26.51
CA GLN A 242 -24.50 -8.16 25.72
C GLN A 242 -24.59 -9.44 24.88
N LEU A 243 -24.51 -10.60 25.54
CA LEU A 243 -24.43 -11.92 24.88
C LEU A 243 -25.64 -12.27 23.99
N THR A 244 -26.76 -11.54 24.12
CA THR A 244 -27.94 -11.66 23.24
C THR A 244 -27.60 -11.29 21.80
N ASP A 245 -26.65 -10.37 21.60
CA ASP A 245 -26.31 -9.82 20.30
C ASP A 245 -25.39 -10.77 19.49
N LEU A 246 -24.86 -11.81 20.14
CA LEU A 246 -24.19 -12.92 19.46
C LEU A 246 -25.18 -13.81 18.67
N ALA A 247 -26.49 -13.72 18.93
CA ALA A 247 -27.48 -14.51 18.21
C ALA A 247 -27.71 -14.01 16.76
N THR A 248 -27.43 -12.75 16.50
CA THR A 248 -27.61 -12.11 15.18
C THR A 248 -26.30 -11.97 14.41
N ASN A 249 -25.16 -12.37 14.99
CA ASN A 249 -23.85 -12.19 14.38
C ASN A 249 -23.53 -13.36 13.42
N PRO A 250 -23.16 -13.08 12.15
CA PRO A 250 -22.84 -14.11 11.16
C PRO A 250 -21.46 -14.76 11.36
N VAL A 251 -20.56 -14.13 12.13
CA VAL A 251 -19.16 -14.58 12.30
C VAL A 251 -19.00 -15.51 13.50
N PHE A 252 -19.76 -15.28 14.58
CA PHE A 252 -19.67 -16.09 15.80
C PHE A 252 -21.01 -16.11 16.53
N SER A 253 -21.56 -17.31 16.71
CA SER A 253 -22.91 -17.49 17.25
C SER A 253 -22.93 -17.78 18.75
N THR A 254 -24.11 -17.63 19.36
CA THR A 254 -24.34 -18.02 20.77
C THR A 254 -24.08 -19.52 21.01
N ARG A 255 -24.24 -20.37 19.98
CA ARG A 255 -23.94 -21.81 20.05
C ARG A 255 -22.44 -22.04 20.20
N ASP A 256 -21.64 -21.33 19.41
CA ASP A 256 -20.18 -21.45 19.43
C ASP A 256 -19.63 -20.92 20.76
N PHE A 257 -20.19 -19.83 21.28
CA PHE A 257 -19.84 -19.31 22.61
C PHE A 257 -20.13 -20.33 23.72
N ARG A 258 -21.26 -21.04 23.64
CA ARG A 258 -21.62 -22.07 24.63
C ARG A 258 -20.68 -23.29 24.58
N ALA A 259 -20.12 -23.61 23.41
CA ALA A 259 -19.16 -24.69 23.23
C ALA A 259 -17.77 -24.38 23.85
N VAL A 260 -17.45 -23.10 24.08
CA VAL A 260 -16.23 -22.70 24.79
C VAL A 260 -16.41 -22.90 26.29
N PRO A 261 -15.49 -23.55 27.01
CA PRO A 261 -15.57 -23.71 28.47
C PRO A 261 -15.50 -22.36 29.18
N ALA A 262 -16.20 -22.23 30.32
CA ALA A 262 -16.37 -20.95 31.02
C ALA A 262 -15.04 -20.28 31.37
N ARG A 263 -14.02 -21.06 31.73
CA ARG A 263 -12.67 -20.58 32.05
C ARG A 263 -12.04 -19.82 30.88
N TYR A 264 -12.18 -20.29 29.65
CA TYR A 264 -11.56 -19.66 28.47
C TYR A 264 -12.34 -18.46 27.94
N ARG A 265 -13.62 -18.30 28.34
CA ARG A 265 -14.44 -17.14 27.94
C ARG A 265 -13.94 -15.83 28.55
N THR A 266 -13.33 -15.87 29.74
CA THR A 266 -12.68 -14.72 30.38
C THR A 266 -11.20 -14.65 30.06
N LEU A 267 -10.51 -15.79 30.00
CA LEU A 267 -9.06 -15.85 29.80
C LEU A 267 -8.63 -15.37 28.41
N ILE A 268 -9.39 -15.69 27.35
CA ILE A 268 -9.05 -15.26 25.98
C ILE A 268 -9.08 -13.73 25.84
N PRO A 269 -10.14 -13.02 26.27
CA PRO A 269 -10.14 -11.55 26.28
C PRO A 269 -8.97 -10.92 27.03
N GLU A 270 -8.60 -11.45 28.20
CA GLU A 270 -7.47 -10.95 28.98
C GLU A 270 -6.14 -11.18 28.25
N TYR A 271 -5.90 -12.40 27.76
CA TYR A 271 -4.70 -12.73 27.00
C TYR A 271 -4.55 -11.86 25.75
N VAL A 272 -5.64 -11.67 25.00
CA VAL A 272 -5.61 -10.86 23.78
C VAL A 272 -5.30 -9.40 24.09
N LYS A 273 -5.75 -8.86 25.22
CA LYS A 273 -5.41 -7.48 25.64
C LYS A 273 -3.94 -7.32 26.01
N ASP A 274 -3.37 -8.33 26.65
CA ASP A 274 -2.01 -8.25 27.21
C ASP A 274 -0.94 -8.62 26.17
N TYR A 275 -1.23 -9.55 25.26
CA TYR A 275 -0.20 -10.15 24.39
C TYR A 275 -0.43 -9.93 22.89
N VAL A 276 -1.65 -9.60 22.44
CA VAL A 276 -1.97 -9.54 21.00
C VAL A 276 -2.15 -8.10 20.53
N SER A 277 -1.29 -7.70 19.59
CA SER A 277 -1.40 -6.38 18.93
C SER A 277 -2.53 -6.36 17.92
N LEU A 278 -3.75 -6.03 18.38
CA LEU A 278 -4.99 -6.00 17.58
C LEU A 278 -4.88 -5.14 16.30
N ASN A 279 -4.05 -4.09 16.33
CA ASN A 279 -3.77 -3.21 15.19
C ASN A 279 -3.19 -3.93 13.96
N GLN A 280 -2.63 -5.13 14.11
CA GLN A 280 -2.07 -5.92 13.00
C GLN A 280 -3.15 -6.64 12.17
N PHE A 281 -4.34 -6.85 12.75
CA PHE A 281 -5.42 -7.64 12.14
C PHE A 281 -6.55 -6.79 11.55
N VAL A 282 -6.52 -5.48 11.79
CA VAL A 282 -7.42 -4.48 11.19
C VAL A 282 -6.99 -4.28 9.73
N ALA A 283 -7.89 -4.58 8.80
CA ALA A 283 -7.71 -4.37 7.36
C ALA A 283 -8.25 -2.99 6.95
#